data_AF-A0A7I7Q9R0-F1
#
_entry.id   AF-A0A7I7Q9R0-F1
#
_cell.length_a   1.000
_cell.length_b   1.000
_cell.length_c   1.000
_cell.angle_alpha   90.00
_cell.angle_beta   90.00
_cell.angle_gamma   90.00
#
_symmetry.space_group_name_H-M   'P 1'
#
loop_
_entity.id
_entity.type
_entity.pdbx_description
1 polymer ?
#
loop_
_entity_poly.entity_id
_entity_poly.type
_entity_poly.pdbx_seq_one_letter_code
_entity_poly.pdbx_strand_id
1 'polypeptide(L)'
;MQQPKQPGATFTATRSQPASGTGGAAHTYLNVGSFRFWFDGERWEWSDEVARMHGYEPGTVAPTTKLMLSHKHPDDRERVRDLLHHALHSGESFSSRHRFVDTSGGVHEAIVVADRIVDAESGAVRGTSGFYIDLTGTFDQARHESRQEVLDEALPDLFENRAAIEQAKGVMMAVYRVSPDQAFRVLQWRSQETNIKLRTLAKQLIREVGNLPATSAAVQSQFDHLLLTIHEQIPPEDGPGHHS
;
A
#
# COMPACT_ATOMS: atom_id res chain seq x y z
N MET A 1 -15.73 -67.52 -11.69
CA MET A 1 -15.25 -66.12 -11.60
C MET A 1 -14.65 -65.93 -10.22
N GLN A 2 -13.32 -65.96 -10.16
CA GLN A 2 -12.57 -65.84 -8.91
C GLN A 2 -12.36 -64.35 -8.59
N GLN A 3 -12.74 -63.95 -7.39
CA GLN A 3 -12.37 -62.66 -6.80
C GLN A 3 -10.91 -62.73 -6.37
N PRO A 4 -10.05 -61.76 -6.73
CA PRO A 4 -8.73 -61.67 -6.14
C PRO A 4 -8.83 -60.97 -4.77
N LYS A 5 -8.39 -61.70 -3.74
CA LYS A 5 -8.09 -61.19 -2.39
C LYS A 5 -7.06 -60.06 -2.48
N GLN A 6 -7.36 -58.90 -1.90
CA GLN A 6 -6.33 -57.92 -1.56
C GLN A 6 -5.78 -58.18 -0.14
N PRO A 7 -4.46 -58.20 0.05
CA PRO A 7 -3.85 -58.31 1.37
C PRO A 7 -3.82 -56.96 2.09
N GLY A 8 -4.12 -57.00 3.40
CA GLY A 8 -4.02 -55.85 4.29
C GLY A 8 -2.60 -55.31 4.39
N ALA A 9 -2.46 -54.00 4.25
CA ALA A 9 -1.25 -53.27 4.56
C ALA A 9 -1.56 -52.28 5.69
N THR A 10 -1.00 -52.62 6.86
CA THR A 10 -0.89 -51.80 8.05
C THR A 10 -0.22 -50.46 7.72
N PHE A 11 -0.95 -49.34 7.85
CA PHE A 11 -0.33 -48.02 7.85
C PHE A 11 0.12 -47.67 9.26
N THR A 12 1.38 -47.97 9.55
CA THR A 12 2.08 -47.50 10.74
C THR A 12 2.25 -45.99 10.65
N ALA A 13 1.80 -45.28 11.69
CA ALA A 13 1.99 -43.85 11.85
C ALA A 13 3.49 -43.53 12.03
N THR A 14 4.12 -42.99 10.99
CA THR A 14 5.46 -42.38 11.11
C THR A 14 5.28 -40.93 11.53
N ARG A 15 5.66 -40.64 12.78
CA ARG A 15 5.80 -39.31 13.35
C ARG A 15 6.94 -38.57 12.66
N SER A 16 6.63 -37.71 11.70
CA SER A 16 7.60 -36.78 11.12
C SER A 16 7.76 -35.56 12.05
N GLN A 17 8.94 -35.42 12.64
CA GLN A 17 9.40 -34.19 13.29
C GLN A 17 9.47 -33.04 12.27
N PRO A 18 9.26 -31.78 12.70
CA PRO A 18 9.24 -30.64 11.80
C PRO A 18 10.65 -30.36 11.29
N ALA A 19 10.80 -30.35 9.96
CA ALA A 19 11.97 -29.78 9.33
C ALA A 19 11.95 -28.27 9.57
N SER A 20 12.83 -27.81 10.45
CA SER A 20 13.23 -26.41 10.60
C SER A 20 13.88 -25.94 9.30
N GLY A 21 13.05 -25.36 8.42
CA GLY A 21 13.48 -24.63 7.24
C GLY A 21 13.70 -23.15 7.58
N THR A 22 14.95 -22.81 7.88
CA THR A 22 15.49 -21.46 7.77
C THR A 22 15.40 -20.95 6.33
N GLY A 23 14.95 -19.70 6.17
CA GLY A 23 15.09 -18.96 4.92
C GLY A 23 13.79 -18.47 4.30
N GLY A 24 12.92 -17.82 5.08
CA GLY A 24 11.92 -16.93 4.49
C GLY A 24 12.67 -15.76 3.86
N ALA A 25 12.87 -15.82 2.55
CA ALA A 25 13.32 -14.68 1.77
C ALA A 25 12.49 -13.46 2.22
N ALA A 26 13.15 -12.39 2.62
CA ALA A 26 12.49 -11.13 2.91
C ALA A 26 11.66 -10.77 1.67
N HIS A 27 10.37 -11.04 1.72
CA HIS A 27 9.46 -10.66 0.67
C HIS A 27 9.48 -9.15 0.66
N THR A 28 10.21 -8.58 -0.30
CA THR A 28 10.06 -7.17 -0.70
C THR A 28 8.65 -7.07 -1.25
N TYR A 29 7.66 -7.01 -0.36
CA TYR A 29 6.29 -6.79 -0.74
C TYR A 29 6.26 -5.43 -1.45
N LEU A 30 5.86 -5.46 -2.72
CA LEU A 30 5.52 -4.25 -3.45
C LEU A 30 4.23 -3.73 -2.80
N ASN A 31 4.39 -2.94 -1.73
CA ASN A 31 3.30 -2.53 -0.85
C ASN A 31 2.34 -1.50 -1.47
N VAL A 32 2.41 -1.26 -2.77
CA VAL A 32 1.49 -0.37 -3.50
C VAL A 32 1.08 -1.05 -4.79
N GLY A 33 -0.22 -1.18 -5.03
CA GLY A 33 -0.77 -1.73 -6.26
C GLY A 33 -1.93 -0.89 -6.78
N SER A 34 -2.24 -0.98 -8.07
CA SER A 34 -3.31 -0.19 -8.68
C SER A 34 -4.50 -1.05 -9.10
N PHE A 35 -5.66 -0.41 -9.20
CA PHE A 35 -6.86 -1.06 -9.70
C PHE A 35 -7.72 -0.10 -10.53
N ARG A 36 -8.53 -0.69 -11.40
CA ARG A 36 -9.68 -0.02 -12.02
C ARG A 36 -10.93 -0.86 -11.81
N PHE A 37 -12.04 -0.18 -11.63
CA PHE A 37 -13.37 -0.77 -11.60
C PHE A 37 -14.26 0.00 -12.56
N TRP A 38 -14.69 -0.67 -13.62
CA TRP A 38 -15.59 -0.14 -14.62
C TRP A 38 -17.03 -0.50 -14.26
N PHE A 39 -17.91 0.49 -14.21
CA PHE A 39 -19.30 0.28 -13.84
C PHE A 39 -20.06 -0.49 -14.91
N ASP A 40 -19.70 -0.27 -16.18
CA ASP A 40 -20.19 -1.09 -17.28
C ASP A 40 -19.64 -2.51 -17.17
N GLY A 41 -20.54 -3.48 -16.99
CA GLY A 41 -20.23 -4.89 -16.82
C GLY A 41 -19.53 -5.24 -15.49
N GLU A 42 -19.46 -4.33 -14.52
CA GLU A 42 -18.78 -4.52 -13.22
C GLU A 42 -17.36 -5.12 -13.35
N ARG A 43 -16.59 -4.62 -14.32
CA ARG A 43 -15.28 -5.18 -14.65
C ARG A 43 -14.20 -4.62 -13.75
N TRP A 44 -13.44 -5.51 -13.12
CA TRP A 44 -12.26 -5.16 -12.32
C TRP A 44 -10.96 -5.44 -13.07
N GLU A 45 -10.01 -4.55 -12.91
CA GLU A 45 -8.61 -4.70 -13.33
C GLU A 45 -7.73 -4.53 -12.10
N TRP A 46 -6.86 -5.50 -11.83
CA TRP A 46 -5.87 -5.44 -10.75
C TRP A 46 -4.47 -5.43 -11.35
N SER A 47 -3.59 -4.63 -10.78
CA SER A 47 -2.16 -4.76 -11.06
C SER A 47 -1.60 -6.05 -10.45
N ASP A 48 -0.44 -6.46 -10.94
CA ASP A 48 0.30 -7.62 -10.42
C ASP A 48 0.51 -7.52 -8.90
N GLU A 49 0.78 -6.31 -8.40
CA GLU A 49 0.95 -6.05 -6.97
C GLU A 49 -0.33 -6.28 -6.18
N VAL A 50 -1.49 -5.85 -6.69
CA VAL A 50 -2.78 -6.13 -6.02
C VAL A 50 -3.09 -7.62 -6.04
N ALA A 51 -2.78 -8.34 -7.12
CA ALA A 51 -2.92 -9.79 -7.17
C ALA A 51 -2.04 -10.47 -6.11
N ARG A 52 -0.77 -10.07 -6.02
CA ARG A 52 0.17 -10.61 -5.01
C ARG A 52 -0.22 -10.26 -3.58
N MET A 53 -0.71 -9.04 -3.32
CA MET A 53 -1.23 -8.65 -1.99
C MET A 53 -2.33 -9.60 -1.53
N HIS A 54 -3.22 -10.00 -2.44
CA HIS A 54 -4.30 -10.94 -2.13
C HIS A 54 -3.86 -12.41 -2.12
N GLY A 55 -2.57 -12.70 -2.38
CA GLY A 55 -2.01 -14.04 -2.38
C GLY A 55 -2.22 -14.83 -3.69
N TYR A 56 -2.40 -14.12 -4.82
CA TYR A 56 -2.45 -14.72 -6.15
C TYR A 56 -1.18 -14.45 -6.95
N GLU A 57 -0.80 -15.40 -7.82
CA GLU A 57 0.17 -15.12 -8.87
C GLU A 57 -0.51 -14.26 -9.97
N PRO A 58 0.15 -13.21 -10.49
CA PRO A 58 -0.46 -12.36 -11.50
C PRO A 58 -0.96 -13.12 -12.73
N GLY A 59 -2.11 -12.70 -13.25
CA GLY A 59 -2.77 -13.34 -14.39
C GLY A 59 -3.47 -14.66 -14.08
N THR A 60 -3.35 -15.23 -12.87
CA THR A 60 -4.04 -16.49 -12.52
C THR A 60 -5.50 -16.33 -12.12
N VAL A 61 -5.92 -15.11 -11.81
CA VAL A 61 -7.29 -14.81 -11.38
C VAL A 61 -7.88 -13.68 -12.20
N ALA A 62 -9.17 -13.80 -12.52
CA ALA A 62 -9.97 -12.71 -13.06
C ALA A 62 -10.64 -11.96 -11.88
N PRO A 63 -10.28 -10.70 -11.61
CA PRO A 63 -10.87 -9.93 -10.54
C PRO A 63 -12.39 -9.75 -10.76
N THR A 64 -13.18 -9.95 -9.70
CA THR A 64 -14.62 -9.69 -9.69
C THR A 64 -15.02 -9.00 -8.39
N THR A 65 -16.18 -8.33 -8.37
CA THR A 65 -16.73 -7.74 -7.14
C THR A 65 -16.85 -8.78 -6.04
N LYS A 66 -17.33 -9.99 -6.37
CA LYS A 66 -17.43 -11.12 -5.44
C LYS A 66 -16.07 -11.53 -4.88
N LEU A 67 -15.05 -11.63 -5.73
CA LEU A 67 -13.69 -11.97 -5.31
C LEU A 67 -13.14 -10.89 -4.37
N MET A 68 -13.22 -9.63 -4.77
CA MET A 68 -12.76 -8.48 -3.97
C MET A 68 -13.42 -8.45 -2.58
N LEU A 69 -14.73 -8.72 -2.50
CA LEU A 69 -15.49 -8.78 -1.24
C LEU A 69 -15.12 -10.00 -0.39
N SER A 70 -14.78 -11.14 -1.00
CA SER A 70 -14.36 -12.34 -0.27
C SER A 70 -13.09 -12.10 0.56
N HIS A 71 -12.20 -11.25 0.06
CA HIS A 71 -10.97 -10.82 0.72
C HIS A 71 -11.16 -9.69 1.74
N LYS A 72 -12.38 -9.18 1.95
CA LYS A 72 -12.61 -8.22 3.03
C LYS A 72 -12.72 -8.97 4.35
N HIS A 73 -12.15 -8.39 5.40
CA HIS A 73 -12.30 -8.91 6.76
C HIS A 73 -13.80 -9.04 7.08
N PRO A 74 -14.25 -10.13 7.72
CA PRO A 74 -15.68 -10.36 7.98
C PRO A 74 -16.41 -9.16 8.57
N ASP A 75 -15.80 -8.49 9.56
CA ASP A 75 -16.35 -7.28 10.20
C ASP A 75 -16.49 -6.06 9.28
N ASP A 76 -15.70 -6.01 8.19
CA ASP A 76 -15.61 -4.87 7.29
C ASP A 76 -16.39 -5.11 5.98
N ARG A 77 -16.84 -6.34 5.70
CA ARG A 77 -17.50 -6.73 4.44
C ARG A 77 -18.75 -5.91 4.12
N GLU A 78 -19.66 -5.77 5.09
CA GLU A 78 -20.92 -5.03 4.87
C GLU A 78 -20.65 -3.55 4.61
N ARG A 79 -19.80 -2.93 5.44
CA ARG A 79 -19.41 -1.52 5.27
C ARG A 79 -18.78 -1.26 3.89
N VAL A 80 -17.90 -2.15 3.43
CA VAL A 80 -17.24 -2.00 2.12
C VAL A 80 -18.21 -2.24 0.97
N ARG A 81 -19.15 -3.19 1.11
CA ARG A 81 -20.22 -3.37 0.12
C ARG A 81 -21.05 -2.10 -0.01
N ASP A 82 -21.43 -1.49 1.10
CA ASP A 82 -22.24 -0.28 1.10
C ASP A 82 -21.46 0.91 0.52
N LEU A 83 -20.16 1.02 0.80
CA LEU A 83 -19.28 2.01 0.17
C LEU A 83 -19.18 1.80 -1.35
N LEU A 84 -19.04 0.56 -1.80
CA LEU A 84 -18.96 0.23 -3.23
C LEU A 84 -20.28 0.55 -3.94
N HIS A 85 -21.42 0.21 -3.31
CA HIS A 85 -22.73 0.63 -3.80
C HIS A 85 -22.84 2.15 -3.83
N HIS A 86 -22.40 2.85 -2.79
CA HIS A 86 -22.46 4.31 -2.80
C HIS A 86 -21.60 4.90 -3.92
N ALA A 87 -20.37 4.43 -4.11
CA ALA A 87 -19.48 4.87 -5.20
C ALA A 87 -20.09 4.63 -6.59
N LEU A 88 -20.78 3.49 -6.79
CA LEU A 88 -21.53 3.19 -8.02
C LEU A 88 -22.66 4.20 -8.30
N HIS A 89 -23.24 4.82 -7.27
CA HIS A 89 -24.41 5.70 -7.41
C HIS A 89 -24.08 7.19 -7.27
N SER A 90 -23.08 7.57 -6.48
CA SER A 90 -22.70 8.97 -6.23
C SER A 90 -21.57 9.47 -7.13
N GLY A 91 -20.70 8.57 -7.59
CA GLY A 91 -19.53 8.93 -8.41
C GLY A 91 -18.49 9.79 -7.69
N GLU A 92 -18.49 9.83 -6.36
CA GLU A 92 -17.53 10.60 -5.56
C GLU A 92 -16.17 9.88 -5.41
N SER A 93 -15.10 10.65 -5.20
CA SER A 93 -13.81 10.10 -4.80
C SER A 93 -13.91 9.55 -3.38
N PHE A 94 -13.22 8.46 -3.09
CA PHE A 94 -13.24 7.87 -1.75
C PHE A 94 -11.85 7.44 -1.31
N SER A 95 -11.63 7.57 -0.01
CA SER A 95 -10.47 7.01 0.69
C SER A 95 -10.97 6.18 1.87
N SER A 96 -10.45 4.97 2.01
CA SER A 96 -10.81 4.06 3.10
C SER A 96 -9.56 3.40 3.66
N ARG A 97 -9.47 3.34 4.99
CA ARG A 97 -8.53 2.45 5.67
C ARG A 97 -9.31 1.24 6.19
N HIS A 98 -8.93 0.05 5.76
CA HIS A 98 -9.62 -1.19 6.16
C HIS A 98 -8.68 -2.38 6.15
N ARG A 99 -9.15 -3.48 6.74
CA ARG A 99 -8.43 -4.76 6.73
C ARG A 99 -8.84 -5.61 5.53
N PHE A 100 -7.89 -6.29 4.93
CA PHE A 100 -8.13 -7.33 3.94
C PHE A 100 -7.44 -8.64 4.34
N VAL A 101 -7.91 -9.74 3.79
CA VAL A 101 -7.43 -11.09 4.09
C VAL A 101 -6.87 -11.70 2.81
N ASP A 102 -5.66 -12.25 2.84
CA ASP A 102 -5.06 -12.94 1.70
C ASP A 102 -5.59 -14.39 1.55
N THR A 103 -5.13 -15.13 0.54
CA THR A 103 -5.48 -16.54 0.36
C THR A 103 -4.94 -17.48 1.44
N SER A 104 -3.93 -17.05 2.22
CA SER A 104 -3.37 -17.80 3.35
C SER A 104 -4.14 -17.58 4.66
N GLY A 105 -5.06 -16.61 4.69
CA GLY A 105 -5.79 -16.19 5.88
C GLY A 105 -5.08 -15.10 6.69
N GLY A 106 -3.96 -14.58 6.21
CA GLY A 106 -3.25 -13.44 6.79
C GLY A 106 -4.10 -12.17 6.70
N VAL A 107 -4.15 -11.40 7.79
CA VAL A 107 -4.87 -10.13 7.84
C VAL A 107 -3.89 -8.99 7.63
N HIS A 108 -4.21 -8.12 6.68
CA HIS A 108 -3.41 -6.98 6.26
C HIS A 108 -4.18 -5.69 6.48
N GLU A 109 -3.48 -4.62 6.85
CA GLU A 109 -4.06 -3.28 6.85
C GLU A 109 -3.80 -2.59 5.51
N ALA A 110 -4.80 -1.95 4.91
CA ALA A 110 -4.61 -1.18 3.70
C ALA A 110 -5.28 0.19 3.76
N ILE A 111 -4.69 1.14 3.02
CA ILE A 111 -5.39 2.34 2.55
C ILE A 111 -5.73 2.12 1.09
N VAL A 112 -6.98 2.39 0.74
CA VAL A 112 -7.46 2.42 -0.64
C VAL A 112 -7.92 3.82 -0.96
N VAL A 113 -7.31 4.42 -1.97
CA VAL A 113 -7.69 5.73 -2.50
C VAL A 113 -8.15 5.54 -3.93
N ALA A 114 -9.31 6.06 -4.25
CA ALA A 114 -9.86 6.00 -5.60
C ALA A 114 -10.53 7.32 -5.99
N ASP A 115 -10.47 7.60 -7.29
CA ASP A 115 -11.15 8.72 -7.91
C ASP A 115 -11.97 8.23 -9.12
N ARG A 116 -12.88 9.07 -9.59
CA ARG A 116 -13.76 8.78 -10.71
C ARG A 116 -13.00 8.70 -12.03
N ILE A 117 -13.38 7.73 -12.86
CA ILE A 117 -13.05 7.71 -14.29
C ILE A 117 -14.21 8.39 -15.01
N VAL A 118 -13.94 9.49 -15.69
CA VAL A 118 -14.96 10.30 -16.38
C VAL A 118 -14.73 10.24 -17.88
N ASP A 119 -15.81 10.08 -18.63
CA ASP A 119 -15.84 10.22 -20.07
C ASP A 119 -15.59 11.68 -20.47
N ALA A 120 -14.55 11.93 -21.26
CA ALA A 120 -14.11 13.29 -21.55
C ALA A 120 -15.11 14.11 -22.39
N GLU A 121 -15.96 13.44 -23.17
CA GLU A 121 -16.92 14.11 -24.06
C GLU A 121 -18.28 14.33 -23.37
N SER A 122 -18.79 13.31 -22.68
CA SER A 122 -20.11 13.34 -22.05
C SER A 122 -20.10 13.77 -20.59
N GLY A 123 -18.94 13.77 -19.93
CA GLY A 123 -18.84 14.01 -18.48
C GLY A 123 -19.43 12.89 -17.61
N ALA A 124 -19.83 11.77 -18.22
CA ALA A 124 -20.42 10.65 -17.50
C ALA A 124 -19.35 9.89 -16.70
N VAL A 125 -19.67 9.50 -15.47
CA VAL A 125 -18.79 8.62 -14.66
C VAL A 125 -18.89 7.19 -15.20
N ARG A 126 -17.75 6.65 -15.63
CA ARG A 126 -17.63 5.30 -16.23
C ARG A 126 -17.10 4.25 -15.24
N GLY A 127 -16.49 4.70 -14.16
CA GLY A 127 -15.87 3.81 -13.19
C GLY A 127 -15.07 4.55 -12.13
N THR A 128 -14.21 3.82 -11.43
CA THR A 128 -13.26 4.33 -10.45
C THR A 128 -11.88 3.74 -10.69
N SER A 129 -10.82 4.54 -10.56
CA SER A 129 -9.45 4.06 -10.55
C SER A 129 -8.72 4.55 -9.31
N GLY A 130 -7.76 3.76 -8.85
CA GLY A 130 -7.12 4.02 -7.58
C GLY A 130 -5.96 3.10 -7.28
N PHE A 131 -5.51 3.14 -6.03
CA PHE A 131 -4.42 2.32 -5.54
C PHE A 131 -4.69 1.79 -4.13
N TYR A 132 -4.11 0.61 -3.87
CA TYR A 132 -3.95 0.00 -2.56
C TYR A 132 -2.57 0.35 -2.04
N ILE A 133 -2.49 0.72 -0.76
CA ILE A 133 -1.24 0.76 0.00
C ILE A 133 -1.38 -0.25 1.14
N ASP A 134 -0.61 -1.33 1.10
CA ASP A 134 -0.52 -2.29 2.22
C ASP A 134 0.35 -1.68 3.33
N LEU A 135 -0.22 -1.50 4.51
CA LEU A 135 0.43 -0.95 5.70
C LEU A 135 1.06 -2.02 6.60
N THR A 136 0.89 -3.30 6.25
CA THR A 136 1.37 -4.41 7.06
C THR A 136 2.90 -4.35 7.16
N GLY A 137 3.42 -4.18 8.39
CA GLY A 137 4.85 -4.06 8.63
C GLY A 137 5.49 -2.74 8.21
N THR A 138 4.73 -1.73 7.73
CA THR A 138 5.28 -0.44 7.27
C THR A 138 6.19 0.23 8.32
N PHE A 139 5.79 0.23 9.59
CA PHE A 139 6.55 0.87 10.67
C PHE A 139 7.68 0.00 11.24
N ASP A 140 7.57 -1.32 11.11
CA ASP A 140 8.64 -2.24 11.49
C ASP A 140 9.76 -2.22 10.44
N GLN A 141 9.39 -2.20 9.16
CA GLN A 141 10.31 -2.07 8.03
C GLN A 141 11.04 -0.72 8.03
N ALA A 142 10.33 0.39 8.31
CA ALA A 142 10.94 1.72 8.42
C ALA A 142 11.98 1.82 9.55
N ARG A 143 11.84 1.04 10.63
CA ARG A 143 12.87 0.92 11.68
C ARG A 143 14.09 0.10 11.22
N HIS A 144 13.93 -0.79 10.24
CA HIS A 144 15.00 -1.65 9.74
C HIS A 144 15.76 -1.06 8.53
N GLU A 145 15.16 -0.17 7.74
CA GLU A 145 15.72 0.36 6.48
C GLU A 145 16.61 1.62 6.62
N SER A 146 17.26 1.87 7.76
CA SER A 146 18.17 3.03 7.92
C SER A 146 19.48 2.96 7.11
N ARG A 147 19.55 2.23 5.99
CA ARG A 147 20.78 2.15 5.18
C ARG A 147 20.52 1.83 3.70
N GLN A 148 20.02 2.78 2.93
CA GLN A 148 20.34 2.87 1.50
C GLN A 148 20.01 4.25 0.91
N GLU A 149 20.98 5.16 0.98
CA GLU A 149 21.08 6.25 0.00
C GLU A 149 22.45 6.13 -0.69
N VAL A 150 22.44 5.71 -1.95
CA VAL A 150 23.60 5.88 -2.83
C VAL A 150 23.53 7.31 -3.36
N LEU A 151 24.57 8.08 -3.04
CA LEU A 151 24.81 9.43 -3.55
C LEU A 151 25.16 9.33 -5.04
N ASP A 152 24.36 9.94 -5.90
CA ASP A 152 24.77 10.30 -7.27
C ASP A 152 24.92 11.82 -7.37
N GLU A 153 26.07 12.21 -7.89
CA GLU A 153 26.65 13.54 -7.86
C GLU A 153 26.08 14.48 -8.96
N ALA A 154 25.78 15.71 -8.54
CA ALA A 154 25.67 16.99 -9.27
C ALA A 154 24.72 17.15 -10.49
N LEU A 155 23.61 17.89 -10.30
CA LEU A 155 23.10 19.00 -11.17
C LEU A 155 22.09 19.86 -10.36
N PRO A 156 22.12 21.21 -10.38
CA PRO A 156 21.19 22.09 -9.63
C PRO A 156 19.71 21.81 -9.88
N ASP A 157 19.34 21.56 -11.13
CA ASP A 157 17.96 21.20 -11.51
C ASP A 157 17.54 19.82 -10.94
N LEU A 158 18.49 18.91 -10.67
CA LEU A 158 18.19 17.65 -9.98
C LEU A 158 17.93 17.87 -8.49
N PHE A 159 18.61 18.82 -7.83
CA PHE A 159 18.37 19.15 -6.41
C PHE A 159 16.99 19.72 -6.18
N GLU A 160 16.55 20.71 -6.97
CA GLU A 160 15.20 21.27 -6.82
C GLU A 160 14.11 20.24 -7.15
N ASN A 161 14.35 19.40 -8.15
CA ASN A 161 13.41 18.34 -8.53
C ASN A 161 13.36 17.23 -7.47
N ARG A 162 14.50 16.86 -6.87
CA ARG A 162 14.56 15.91 -5.75
C ARG A 162 13.91 16.50 -4.50
N ALA A 163 14.14 17.76 -4.20
CA ALA A 163 13.53 18.45 -3.05
C ALA A 163 12.01 18.41 -3.11
N ALA A 164 11.40 18.72 -4.25
CA ALA A 164 9.94 18.65 -4.41
C ALA A 164 9.41 17.21 -4.24
N ILE A 165 10.15 16.21 -4.74
CA ILE A 165 9.74 14.80 -4.57
C ILE A 165 9.82 14.37 -3.11
N GLU A 166 10.91 14.70 -2.43
CA GLU A 166 11.10 14.36 -1.01
C GLU A 166 10.11 15.09 -0.10
N GLN A 167 9.80 16.36 -0.36
CA GLN A 167 8.76 17.10 0.34
C GLN A 167 7.37 16.47 0.13
N ALA A 168 7.04 16.11 -1.11
CA ALA A 168 5.79 15.44 -1.42
C ALA A 168 5.69 14.08 -0.70
N LYS A 169 6.78 13.29 -0.68
CA LYS A 169 6.85 12.05 0.11
C LYS A 169 6.60 12.32 1.59
N GLY A 170 7.26 13.31 2.18
CA GLY A 170 7.06 13.69 3.59
C GLY A 170 5.61 14.06 3.92
N VAL A 171 4.95 14.83 3.06
CA VAL A 171 3.51 15.13 3.21
C VAL A 171 2.67 13.85 3.15
N MET A 172 2.92 12.98 2.18
CA MET A 172 2.18 11.71 2.06
C MET A 172 2.41 10.79 3.26
N MET A 173 3.63 10.74 3.79
CA MET A 173 3.95 10.00 5.01
C MET A 173 3.14 10.54 6.20
N ALA A 174 3.04 11.86 6.36
CA ALA A 174 2.27 12.47 7.44
C ALA A 174 0.76 12.21 7.31
N VAL A 175 0.21 12.34 6.10
CA VAL A 175 -1.24 12.19 5.82
C VAL A 175 -1.68 10.73 5.87
N TYR A 176 -0.95 9.85 5.18
CA TYR A 176 -1.33 8.45 5.01
C TYR A 176 -0.62 7.49 5.97
N ARG A 177 0.36 7.95 6.75
CA ARG A 177 1.14 7.09 7.66
C ARG A 177 1.82 5.93 6.93
N VAL A 178 2.41 6.24 5.78
CA VAL A 178 3.10 5.30 4.88
C VAL A 178 4.62 5.49 4.95
N SER A 179 5.39 4.51 4.46
CA SER A 179 6.85 4.63 4.32
C SER A 179 7.21 5.59 3.18
N PRO A 180 8.46 6.11 3.14
CA PRO A 180 8.95 6.93 2.04
C PRO A 180 8.82 6.23 0.66
N ASP A 181 9.09 4.93 0.60
CA ASP A 181 9.02 4.15 -0.64
C ASP A 181 7.59 3.95 -1.11
N GLN A 182 6.66 3.72 -0.18
CA GLN A 182 5.23 3.66 -0.49
C GLN A 182 4.75 5.00 -1.06
N ALA A 183 5.11 6.12 -0.42
CA ALA A 183 4.78 7.44 -0.91
C ALA A 183 5.33 7.69 -2.33
N PHE A 184 6.59 7.34 -2.57
CA PHE A 184 7.22 7.49 -3.89
C PHE A 184 6.52 6.66 -4.97
N ARG A 185 6.18 5.39 -4.67
CA ARG A 185 5.46 4.52 -5.61
C ARG A 185 4.09 5.08 -5.99
N VAL A 186 3.35 5.68 -5.05
CA VAL A 186 2.07 6.34 -5.36
C VAL A 186 2.26 7.53 -6.32
N LEU A 187 3.27 8.37 -6.07
CA LEU A 187 3.60 9.49 -6.98
C LEU A 187 4.00 8.98 -8.38
N GLN A 188 4.76 7.89 -8.45
CA GLN A 188 5.17 7.26 -9.69
C GLN A 188 3.97 6.70 -10.46
N TRP A 189 3.07 5.97 -9.79
CA TRP A 189 1.84 5.49 -10.41
C TRP A 189 1.03 6.65 -10.98
N ARG A 190 0.80 7.71 -10.19
CA ARG A 190 -0.01 8.84 -10.65
C ARG A 190 0.64 9.54 -11.86
N SER A 191 1.97 9.68 -11.84
CA SER A 191 2.77 10.21 -12.96
C SER A 191 2.56 9.43 -14.24
N GLN A 192 2.60 8.10 -14.17
CA GLN A 192 2.40 7.22 -15.32
C GLN A 192 0.96 7.30 -15.82
N GLU A 193 -0.03 7.25 -14.92
CA GLU A 193 -1.45 7.26 -15.27
C GLU A 193 -1.86 8.56 -15.99
N THR A 194 -1.30 9.69 -15.61
CA THR A 194 -1.62 10.98 -16.24
C THR A 194 -0.64 11.38 -17.34
N ASN A 195 0.43 10.62 -17.56
CA ASN A 195 1.56 11.00 -18.40
C ASN A 195 2.13 12.39 -18.06
N ILE A 196 2.16 12.74 -16.76
CA ILE A 196 2.74 14.01 -16.26
C ILE A 196 4.04 13.67 -15.57
N LYS A 197 5.09 14.47 -15.81
CA LYS A 197 6.39 14.29 -15.14
C LYS A 197 6.21 14.27 -13.61
N LEU A 198 6.74 13.23 -12.95
CA LEU A 198 6.63 13.02 -11.50
C LEU A 198 6.98 14.28 -10.68
N ARG A 199 8.06 14.98 -11.05
CA ARG A 199 8.45 16.25 -10.43
C ARG A 199 7.39 17.35 -10.51
N THR A 200 6.66 17.42 -11.62
CA THR A 200 5.60 18.41 -11.84
C THR A 200 4.42 18.09 -10.94
N LEU A 201 4.05 16.81 -10.82
CA LEU A 201 3.03 16.35 -9.89
C LEU A 201 3.43 16.63 -8.43
N ALA A 202 4.67 16.35 -8.05
CA ALA A 202 5.16 16.60 -6.70
C ALA A 202 5.09 18.10 -6.33
N LYS A 203 5.58 18.98 -7.22
CA LYS A 203 5.48 20.44 -7.06
C LYS A 203 4.03 20.92 -6.94
N GLN A 204 3.15 20.36 -7.76
CA GLN A 204 1.73 20.69 -7.72
C GLN A 204 1.07 20.21 -6.42
N LEU A 205 1.37 18.99 -5.96
CA LEU A 205 0.85 18.44 -4.71
C LEU A 205 1.22 19.33 -3.52
N ILE A 206 2.48 19.72 -3.39
CA ILE A 206 2.95 20.59 -2.30
C ILE A 206 2.22 21.94 -2.31
N ARG A 207 2.01 22.51 -3.50
CA ARG A 207 1.27 23.77 -3.65
C ARG A 207 -0.18 23.63 -3.18
N GLU A 208 -0.86 22.56 -3.58
CA GLU A 208 -2.27 22.35 -3.24
C GLU A 208 -2.49 21.92 -1.78
N VAL A 209 -1.51 21.27 -1.16
CA VAL A 209 -1.58 20.89 0.26
C VAL A 209 -1.72 22.12 1.16
N GLY A 210 -1.10 23.25 0.79
CA GLY A 210 -1.28 24.52 1.51
C GLY A 210 -2.69 25.09 1.46
N ASN A 211 -3.53 24.63 0.52
CA ASN A 211 -4.92 25.05 0.37
C ASN A 211 -5.90 24.13 1.12
N LEU A 212 -5.43 23.02 1.70
CA LEU A 212 -6.28 22.12 2.48
C LEU A 212 -6.71 22.78 3.81
N PRO A 213 -7.84 22.35 4.39
CA PRO A 213 -8.26 22.84 5.70
C PRO A 213 -7.15 22.67 6.75
N ALA A 214 -7.04 23.64 7.64
CA ALA A 214 -6.04 23.60 8.70
C ALA A 214 -6.23 22.37 9.60
N THR A 215 -5.11 21.78 10.01
CA THR A 215 -5.06 20.69 10.98
C THR A 215 -5.76 21.10 12.28
N SER A 216 -6.47 20.18 12.93
CA SER A 216 -7.14 20.46 14.21
C SER A 216 -6.16 20.99 15.28
N ALA A 217 -6.64 21.86 16.18
CA ALA A 217 -5.82 22.42 17.26
C ALA A 217 -5.16 21.34 18.14
N ALA A 218 -5.84 20.21 18.37
CA ALA A 218 -5.29 19.10 19.14
C ALA A 218 -4.05 18.47 18.48
N VAL A 219 -4.10 18.24 17.16
CA VAL A 219 -2.95 17.68 16.42
C VAL A 219 -1.84 18.72 16.32
N GLN A 220 -2.16 20.00 16.15
CA GLN A 220 -1.17 21.08 16.19
C GLN A 220 -0.43 21.10 17.53
N SER A 221 -1.13 21.11 18.67
CA SER A 221 -0.49 21.12 19.99
C SER A 221 0.39 19.89 20.27
N GLN A 222 -0.02 18.70 19.80
CA GLN A 222 0.83 17.50 19.91
C GLN A 222 2.11 17.64 19.08
N PHE A 223 1.99 18.20 17.88
CA PHE A 223 3.13 18.44 17.01
C PHE A 223 4.06 19.52 17.56
N ASP A 224 3.51 20.60 18.14
CA ASP A 224 4.28 21.65 18.81
C ASP A 224 5.10 21.08 19.96
N HIS A 225 4.49 20.25 20.80
CA HIS A 225 5.21 19.59 21.88
C HIS A 225 6.34 18.70 21.34
N LEU A 226 6.06 17.89 20.31
CA LEU A 226 7.06 17.05 19.66
C LEU A 226 8.22 17.88 19.11
N LEU A 227 7.96 18.98 18.41
CA LEU A 227 9.01 19.87 17.90
C LEU A 227 9.89 20.43 19.03
N LEU A 228 9.28 20.77 20.16
CA LEU A 228 9.99 21.28 21.32
C LEU A 228 10.81 20.21 22.04
N THR A 229 10.42 18.92 21.98
CA THR A 229 11.09 17.83 22.71
C THR A 229 11.85 16.83 21.83
N ILE A 230 11.84 16.97 20.50
CA ILE A 230 12.43 15.96 19.59
C ILE A 230 13.91 15.68 19.86
N HIS A 231 14.65 16.70 20.32
CA HIS A 231 16.05 16.60 20.68
C HIS A 231 16.31 15.62 21.85
N GLU A 232 15.33 15.42 22.74
CA GLU A 232 15.39 14.47 23.86
C GLU A 232 15.31 13.01 23.38
N GLN A 233 14.83 12.79 22.15
CA GLN A 233 14.69 11.47 21.54
C GLN A 233 15.91 11.07 20.68
N ILE A 234 16.90 11.94 20.55
CA ILE A 234 18.14 11.66 19.82
C ILE A 234 19.09 10.91 20.77
N PRO A 235 19.46 9.65 20.49
CA PRO A 235 20.44 8.96 21.32
C PRO A 235 21.79 9.69 21.26
N PRO A 236 22.57 9.70 22.37
CA PRO A 236 23.90 10.30 22.35
C PRO A 236 24.77 9.61 21.29
N GLU A 237 25.47 10.38 20.47
CA GLU A 237 26.44 9.83 19.51
C GLU A 237 27.53 9.08 20.28
N ASP A 238 27.77 7.81 19.91
CA ASP A 238 28.91 7.04 20.42
C ASP A 238 30.21 7.73 19.98
N GLY A 239 30.73 8.59 20.86
CA GLY A 239 32.02 9.23 20.68
C GLY A 239 33.15 8.20 20.66
N PRO A 240 34.24 8.44 19.91
CA PRO A 240 35.34 7.49 19.82
C PRO A 240 35.94 7.27 21.21
N GLY A 241 35.87 6.01 21.67
CA GLY A 241 36.42 5.56 22.94
C GLY A 241 37.86 6.04 23.09
N HIS A 242 38.08 6.93 24.04
CA HIS A 242 39.42 7.21 24.56
C HIS A 242 39.90 5.97 25.31
N HIS A 243 40.57 5.08 24.58
CA HIS A 243 41.54 4.19 25.19
C HIS A 243 42.78 5.03 25.51
N SER A 244 42.90 5.42 26.77
CA SER A 244 44.19 5.80 27.37
C SER A 244 44.95 4.54 27.81
#